data_AF-A0A6G1ZLX7-F1
#
_entry.id   AF-A0A6G1ZLX7-F1
#
_cell.length_a   1.000
_cell.length_b   1.000
_cell.length_c   1.000
_cell.angle_alpha   90.00
_cell.angle_beta   90.00
_cell.angle_gamma   90.00
#
_symmetry.space_group_name_H-M   'P 1'
#
loop_
_entity.id
_entity.type
_entity.pdbx_description
1 polymer ?
#
loop_
_entity_poly.entity_id
_entity_poly.type
_entity_poly.pdbx_seq_one_letter_code
_entity_poly.pdbx_strand_id
1 'polypeptide(L)'
;MKENRKIHNLINKAINIVFWLCMTVTLWFVLQVFIFASFKIPSDSMEPGLITGDNILVWKPTVGPRLFNLFASMRNEQTDIYRIPGFNKIKRNDILVFNFPHPNSWDKIEMHIL
;
A
#
# COMPACT_ATOMS: atom_id res chain seq x y z
N MET A 1 -9.85 49.90 13.55
CA MET A 1 -8.56 49.19 13.35
C MET A 1 -8.44 47.83 14.08
N LYS A 2 -8.96 47.64 15.31
CA LYS A 2 -8.84 46.35 16.05
C LYS A 2 -9.66 45.19 15.48
N GLU A 3 -10.81 45.46 14.84
CA GLU A 3 -11.73 44.43 14.33
C GLU A 3 -11.19 43.68 13.11
N ASN A 4 -10.66 44.39 12.11
CA ASN A 4 -9.98 43.79 10.95
C ASN A 4 -8.81 42.89 11.34
N ARG A 5 -8.09 43.22 12.43
CA ARG A 5 -7.00 42.39 12.96
C ARG A 5 -7.49 41.07 13.57
N LYS A 6 -8.68 41.07 14.20
CA LYS A 6 -9.30 39.85 14.73
C LYS A 6 -9.81 38.94 13.62
N ILE A 7 -10.44 39.51 12.59
CA ILE A 7 -10.93 38.77 11.41
C ILE A 7 -9.77 38.13 10.65
N HIS A 8 -8.70 38.88 10.39
CA HIS A 8 -7.51 38.35 9.72
C HIS A 8 -6.85 37.20 10.52
N ASN A 9 -6.79 37.32 11.85
CA ASN A 9 -6.27 36.25 12.71
C ASN A 9 -7.16 35.01 12.72
N LEU A 10 -8.48 35.17 12.66
CA LEU A 10 -9.44 34.06 12.54
C LEU A 10 -9.30 33.35 11.18
N ILE A 11 -9.18 34.12 10.09
CA ILE A 11 -8.96 33.58 8.74
C ILE A 11 -7.65 32.80 8.69
N ASN A 12 -6.54 33.36 9.19
CA ASN A 12 -5.26 32.67 9.20
C ASN A 12 -5.30 31.39 10.04
N LYS A 13 -6.03 31.40 11.17
CA LYS A 13 -6.21 30.20 12.00
C LYS A 13 -7.02 29.13 11.25
N ALA A 14 -8.08 29.52 10.54
CA ALA A 14 -8.87 28.60 9.73
C ALA A 14 -8.05 28.00 8.58
N ILE A 15 -7.29 28.82 7.85
CA ILE A 15 -6.39 28.37 6.78
C ILE A 15 -5.38 27.35 7.30
N ASN A 16 -4.77 27.63 8.45
CA ASN A 16 -3.79 26.71 9.05
C ASN A 16 -4.43 25.36 9.43
N ILE A 17 -5.64 25.37 10.01
CA ILE A 17 -6.37 24.14 10.35
C ILE A 17 -6.66 23.31 9.09
N VAL A 18 -7.17 23.95 8.04
CA VAL A 18 -7.48 23.27 6.77
C VAL A 18 -6.21 22.69 6.14
N PHE A 19 -5.11 23.44 6.17
CA PHE A 19 -3.82 22.98 5.67
C PHE A 19 -3.32 21.72 6.40
N TRP A 20 -3.34 21.72 7.74
CA TRP A 20 -2.93 20.55 8.53
C TRP A 20 -3.83 19.34 8.34
N LEU A 21 -5.14 19.55 8.14
CA LEU A 21 -6.08 18.48 7.86
C LEU A 21 -5.78 17.84 6.49
N CYS A 22 -5.57 18.66 5.47
CA CYS A 22 -5.20 18.19 4.13
C CYS A 22 -3.87 17.40 4.14
N MET A 23 -2.86 17.91 4.87
CA MET A 23 -1.58 17.24 5.03
C MET A 23 -1.73 15.87 5.72
N THR A 24 -2.58 15.78 6.74
CA THR A 24 -2.84 14.53 7.48
C THR A 24 -3.54 13.49 6.61
N VAL A 25 -4.54 13.89 5.82
CA VAL A 25 -5.25 12.99 4.88
C VAL A 25 -4.29 12.46 3.81
N THR A 26 -3.45 13.35 3.27
CA THR A 26 -2.44 12.97 2.27
C THR A 26 -1.45 11.96 2.85
N LEU A 27 -0.97 12.21 4.08
CA LEU A 27 -0.08 11.29 4.79
C LEU A 27 -0.75 9.93 5.01
N TRP A 28 -2.01 9.90 5.46
CA TRP A 28 -2.78 8.67 5.65
C TRP A 28 -2.87 7.85 4.36
N PHE A 29 -3.15 8.50 3.23
CA PHE A 29 -3.22 7.84 1.93
C PHE A 29 -1.86 7.24 1.52
N VAL A 30 -0.76 7.98 1.70
CA VAL A 30 0.60 7.50 1.45
C VAL A 30 0.90 6.25 2.31
N LEU A 31 0.52 6.26 3.59
CA LEU A 31 0.69 5.10 4.46
C LEU A 31 -0.10 3.87 3.97
N GLN A 32 -1.33 4.05 3.50
CA GLN A 32 -2.17 2.96 2.96
C GLN A 32 -1.68 2.43 1.60
N VAL A 33 -1.09 3.28 0.76
CA VAL A 33 -0.57 2.83 -0.54
C VAL A 33 0.74 2.06 -0.34
N PHE A 34 1.68 2.63 0.41
CA PHE A 34 3.06 2.16 0.43
C PHE A 34 3.42 1.29 1.65
N ILE A 35 2.79 1.51 2.80
CA ILE A 35 3.26 0.94 4.07
C ILE A 35 2.38 -0.23 4.50
N PHE A 36 1.07 0.01 4.63
CA PHE A 36 0.13 -0.98 5.14
C PHE A 36 -0.86 -1.41 4.06
N ALA A 37 -1.25 -2.67 4.05
CA ALA A 37 -2.46 -3.10 3.33
C ALA A 37 -3.25 -4.07 4.17
N SER A 38 -4.58 -3.97 4.11
CA SER A 38 -5.47 -4.93 4.74
C SER A 38 -6.00 -5.92 3.71
N PHE A 39 -5.97 -7.20 4.04
CA PHE A 39 -6.54 -8.28 3.23
C PHE A 39 -7.44 -9.16 4.09
N LYS A 40 -8.49 -9.69 3.48
CA LYS A 40 -9.35 -10.70 4.09
C LYS A 40 -8.97 -12.07 3.54
N ILE A 41 -8.75 -13.04 4.43
CA ILE A 41 -8.39 -14.42 4.04
C ILE A 41 -9.65 -15.16 3.53
N PRO A 42 -9.67 -15.61 2.26
CA PRO A 42 -10.87 -16.22 1.68
C PRO A 42 -10.92 -17.76 1.80
N SER A 43 -9.81 -18.41 2.17
CA SER A 43 -9.66 -19.88 2.15
C SER A 43 -9.02 -20.42 3.43
N ASP A 44 -9.23 -21.71 3.66
CA ASP A 44 -8.77 -22.50 4.81
C ASP A 44 -7.35 -23.09 4.65
N SER A 45 -6.65 -22.79 3.54
CA SER A 45 -5.33 -23.36 3.22
C SER A 45 -4.21 -23.02 4.23
N MET A 46 -4.43 -22.04 5.10
CA MET A 46 -3.48 -21.59 6.13
C MET A 46 -3.92 -21.96 7.55
N GLU A 47 -4.93 -22.83 7.71
CA GLU A 47 -5.36 -23.30 9.02
C GLU A 47 -4.29 -24.19 9.70
N PRO A 48 -4.17 -24.12 11.04
CA PRO A 48 -4.97 -23.33 11.98
C PRO A 48 -4.46 -21.90 12.22
N GLY A 49 -3.42 -21.46 11.51
CA GLY A 49 -2.75 -20.17 11.79
C GLY A 49 -3.55 -18.95 11.35
N LEU A 50 -4.19 -19.02 10.19
CA LEU A 50 -5.12 -18.01 9.68
C LEU A 50 -6.42 -18.70 9.29
N ILE A 51 -7.54 -18.22 9.84
CA ILE A 51 -8.85 -18.81 9.63
C ILE A 51 -9.57 -18.03 8.54
N THR A 52 -10.43 -18.74 7.80
CA THR A 52 -11.28 -18.11 6.79
C THR A 52 -12.12 -16.98 7.41
N GLY A 53 -12.02 -15.78 6.83
CA GLY A 53 -12.71 -14.59 7.31
C GLY A 53 -11.84 -13.60 8.11
N ASP A 54 -10.63 -13.99 8.50
CA ASP A 54 -9.70 -13.11 9.21
C ASP A 54 -9.26 -11.92 8.34
N ASN A 55 -9.13 -10.75 8.97
CA ASN A 55 -8.55 -9.55 8.37
C ASN A 55 -7.11 -9.40 8.84
N ILE A 56 -6.16 -9.52 7.93
CA ILE A 56 -4.73 -9.34 8.20
C ILE A 56 -4.26 -7.97 7.76
N LEU A 57 -3.25 -7.45 8.47
CA LEU A 57 -2.54 -6.23 8.10
C LEU A 57 -1.12 -6.59 7.65
N VAL A 58 -0.81 -6.27 6.39
CA VAL A 58 0.47 -6.55 5.76
C VAL A 58 1.37 -5.34 5.84
N TRP A 59 2.54 -5.53 6.44
CA TRP A 59 3.62 -4.56 6.40
C TRP A 59 4.43 -4.74 5.11
N LYS A 60 4.15 -3.92 4.10
CA LYS A 60 4.79 -4.00 2.77
C LYS A 60 6.30 -3.66 2.76
N PRO A 61 6.81 -2.75 3.60
CA PRO A 61 8.22 -2.36 3.54
C PRO A 61 9.23 -3.44 3.95
N THR A 62 8.81 -4.57 4.53
CA THR A 62 9.73 -5.69 4.84
C THR A 62 10.37 -6.25 3.59
N VAL A 63 9.58 -6.55 2.56
CA VAL A 63 10.05 -7.18 1.32
C VAL A 63 10.66 -6.15 0.36
N GLY A 64 10.21 -4.89 0.46
CA GLY A 64 10.67 -3.77 -0.35
C GLY A 64 9.72 -3.46 -1.52
N PRO A 65 9.55 -2.18 -1.88
CA PRO A 65 8.62 -1.78 -2.93
C PRO A 65 9.07 -2.27 -4.31
N ARG A 66 8.07 -2.53 -5.15
CA ARG A 66 8.25 -2.86 -6.57
C ARG A 66 8.34 -1.58 -7.38
N LEU A 67 9.36 -1.49 -8.22
CA LEU A 67 9.53 -0.48 -9.25
C LEU A 67 9.20 -1.13 -10.59
N PHE A 68 8.24 -0.55 -11.30
CA PHE A 68 7.82 -0.99 -12.63
C PHE A 68 7.29 0.22 -13.39
N ASN A 69 7.22 0.12 -14.72
CA ASN A 69 6.77 1.22 -15.55
C ASN A 69 5.23 1.28 -15.56
N LEU A 70 4.67 2.29 -14.87
CA LEU A 70 3.22 2.48 -14.75
C LEU A 70 2.53 2.66 -16.12
N PHE A 71 3.14 3.40 -17.05
CA PHE A 71 2.52 3.67 -18.34
C PHE A 71 2.41 2.41 -19.20
N ALA A 72 3.43 1.55 -19.18
CA ALA A 72 3.40 0.27 -19.88
C ALA A 72 2.40 -0.70 -19.21
N SER A 73 2.33 -0.73 -17.88
CA SER A 73 1.30 -1.51 -17.17
C SER A 73 -0.13 -1.03 -17.49
N MET A 74 -0.37 0.27 -17.64
CA MET A 74 -1.69 0.80 -18.04
C MET A 74 -2.07 0.44 -19.49
N ARG A 75 -1.08 0.20 -20.36
CA ARG A 75 -1.30 -0.32 -21.73
C ARG A 75 -1.44 -1.83 -21.78
N ASN A 76 -1.50 -2.49 -20.62
CA ASN A 76 -1.53 -3.95 -20.48
C ASN A 76 -0.30 -4.64 -21.08
N GLU A 77 0.84 -3.93 -21.12
CA GLU A 77 2.11 -4.48 -21.55
C GLU A 77 2.83 -5.14 -20.36
N GLN A 78 3.50 -6.26 -20.61
CA GLN A 78 4.34 -6.90 -19.60
C GLN A 78 5.55 -6.00 -19.31
N THR A 79 5.72 -5.59 -18.06
CA THR A 79 6.83 -4.74 -17.63
C THR A 79 7.80 -5.51 -16.76
N ASP A 80 9.08 -5.18 -16.90
CA ASP A 80 10.11 -5.68 -15.99
C ASP A 80 9.89 -5.06 -14.60
N ILE A 81 9.84 -5.93 -13.60
CA ILE A 81 9.64 -5.55 -12.21
C ILE A 81 10.98 -5.64 -11.51
N TYR A 82 11.47 -4.51 -11.03
CA TYR A 82 12.61 -4.46 -10.14
C TYR A 82 12.14 -4.26 -8.70
N ARG A 83 12.76 -4.93 -7.73
CA ARG A 83 12.44 -4.74 -6.32
C ARG A 83 13.65 -4.15 -5.61
N ILE A 84 13.44 -3.00 -4.97
CA ILE A 84 14.47 -2.45 -4.09
C ILE A 84 14.55 -3.28 -2.81
N PRO A 85 15.73 -3.41 -2.18
CA PRO A 85 15.86 -4.15 -0.94
C PRO A 85 14.91 -3.59 0.12
N GLY A 86 14.13 -4.47 0.74
CA GLY A 86 13.28 -4.13 1.88
C GLY A 86 14.06 -4.04 3.19
N PHE A 87 13.38 -3.60 4.25
CA PHE A 87 14.02 -3.36 5.55
C PHE A 87 14.47 -4.64 6.27
N ASN A 88 13.84 -5.78 5.98
CA ASN A 88 14.11 -7.04 6.66
C ASN A 88 14.20 -8.19 5.66
N LYS A 89 15.09 -9.15 5.94
CA LYS A 89 15.15 -10.40 5.16
C LYS A 89 14.00 -11.30 5.60
N ILE A 90 13.36 -11.94 4.62
CA ILE A 90 12.35 -12.98 4.83
C ILE A 90 13.00 -14.16 5.56
N LYS A 91 12.33 -14.65 6.60
CA LYS A 91 12.75 -15.80 7.39
C LYS A 91 11.82 -16.99 7.14
N ARG A 92 12.31 -18.18 7.50
CA ARG A 92 11.48 -19.38 7.51
C ARG A 92 10.32 -19.19 8.47
N ASN A 93 9.12 -19.64 8.08
CA ASN A 93 7.85 -19.48 8.78
C ASN A 93 7.22 -18.07 8.72
N ASP A 94 7.79 -17.11 7.97
CA ASP A 94 7.10 -15.84 7.71
C ASP A 94 5.89 -16.07 6.79
N ILE A 95 4.77 -15.40 7.11
CA ILE A 95 3.58 -15.36 6.25
C ILE A 95 3.79 -14.26 5.21
N LEU A 96 3.72 -14.63 3.93
CA LEU A 96 3.96 -13.72 2.81
C LEU A 96 2.71 -13.58 1.95
N VAL A 97 2.43 -12.35 1.53
CA VAL A 97 1.43 -12.05 0.50
C VAL A 97 2.17 -11.79 -0.81
N PHE A 98 1.82 -12.56 -1.83
CA PHE A 98 2.45 -12.51 -3.16
C PHE A 98 1.40 -12.75 -4.25
N ASN A 99 1.75 -12.37 -5.47
CA ASN A 99 0.87 -12.54 -6.62
C ASN A 99 0.91 -14.00 -7.11
N PHE A 100 -0.23 -14.51 -7.57
CA PHE A 100 -0.36 -15.89 -8.02
C PHE A 100 0.60 -16.17 -9.21
N PRO A 101 1.37 -17.28 -9.18
CA PRO A 101 2.42 -17.56 -10.16
C PRO A 101 1.97 -18.17 -11.49
N HIS A 102 0.69 -18.49 -11.70
CA HIS A 102 0.20 -19.12 -12.94
C HIS A 102 -1.08 -18.45 -13.49
N PRO A 103 -1.06 -17.16 -13.82
CA PRO A 103 -2.27 -16.43 -14.21
C PRO A 103 -2.88 -16.89 -15.54
N ASN A 104 -2.07 -17.39 -16.48
CA ASN A 104 -2.54 -17.80 -17.81
C ASN A 104 -2.58 -19.33 -17.99
N SER A 105 -1.47 -20.01 -17.71
CA SER A 105 -1.35 -21.46 -17.83
C SER A 105 -0.46 -22.06 -16.74
N TRP A 106 -0.62 -23.35 -16.48
CA TRP A 106 0.19 -24.11 -15.52
C TRP A 106 1.57 -24.51 -16.06
N ASP A 107 1.79 -24.31 -17.37
CA ASP A 107 3.03 -24.71 -18.05
C ASP A 107 4.18 -23.73 -17.81
N LYS A 108 3.89 -22.53 -17.28
CA LYS A 108 4.88 -21.48 -17.04
C LYS A 108 4.58 -20.69 -15.77
N ILE A 109 5.63 -20.45 -14.99
CA ILE A 109 5.59 -19.55 -13.83
C ILE A 109 5.71 -18.10 -14.34
N GLU A 110 4.64 -17.32 -14.18
CA GLU A 110 4.57 -15.89 -14.48
C GLU A 110 3.84 -15.18 -13.34
N MET A 111 4.41 -14.10 -12.81
CA MET A 111 3.73 -13.27 -11.80
C MET A 111 3.26 -11.98 -12.44
N HIS A 112 1.96 -11.92 -12.79
CA HIS A 112 1.35 -10.69 -13.27
C HIS A 112 1.13 -9.71 -12.12
N ILE A 113 1.23 -8.41 -12.41
CA ILE A 113 1.01 -7.33 -11.42
C ILE A 113 -0.48 -7.07 -11.22
N LEU A 114 -1.27 -7.29 -12.28
CA LEU A 114 -2.71 -7.06 -12.39
C LEU A 114 -3.46 -8.38 -12.36
#